data_AF-A0A349JER1-F1
#
_entry.id   AF-A0A349JER1-F1
#
_cell.length_a   1.000
_cell.length_b   1.000
_cell.length_c   1.000
_cell.angle_alpha   90.00
_cell.angle_beta   90.00
_cell.angle_gamma   90.00
#
_symmetry.space_group_name_H-M   'P 1'
#
loop_
_entity.id
_entity.type
_entity.pdbx_description
1 polymer ?
#
loop_
_entity_poly.entity_id
_entity_poly.type
_entity_poly.pdbx_seq_one_letter_code
_entity_poly.pdbx_strand_id
1 'polypeptide(L)'
;IDNFVDPLEWDDFCQRGRVTSEELLRGRGDFVEMCDRSAVSAAIQLENRVNQLQLRLNRLSQSEQLLESVLATEISTETVLSQAVLAGIRHPRLTLESVGFIVISGRAPVKSEDEG
;
A
#
# COMPACT_ATOMS: atom_id res chain seq x y z
N ILE A 1 -21.14 -30.66 -12.66
CA ILE A 1 -21.45 -29.25 -12.96
C ILE A 1 -20.19 -28.71 -13.58
N ASP A 2 -20.10 -28.80 -14.91
CA ASP A 2 -18.99 -28.25 -15.66
C ASP A 2 -19.42 -26.86 -16.12
N ASN A 3 -19.24 -25.87 -15.25
CA ASN A 3 -19.45 -24.48 -15.60
C ASN A 3 -18.21 -24.02 -16.35
N PHE A 4 -18.20 -24.23 -17.66
CA PHE A 4 -17.22 -23.60 -18.54
C PHE A 4 -17.51 -22.10 -18.58
N VAL A 5 -16.50 -21.29 -18.25
CA VAL A 5 -16.57 -19.83 -18.42
C VAL A 5 -16.41 -19.54 -19.91
N ASP A 6 -17.38 -18.82 -20.49
CA ASP A 6 -17.32 -18.42 -21.90
C ASP A 6 -16.05 -17.57 -22.15
N PRO A 7 -15.29 -17.81 -23.24
CA PRO A 7 -14.22 -16.93 -23.70
C PRO A 7 -14.52 -15.43 -23.58
N LEU A 8 -15.76 -15.01 -23.85
CA LEU A 8 -16.20 -13.61 -23.80
C LEU A 8 -16.39 -13.08 -22.38
N GLU A 9 -16.55 -13.96 -21.38
CA GLU A 9 -16.74 -13.59 -19.97
C GLU A 9 -15.43 -13.53 -19.18
N TRP A 10 -14.31 -13.93 -19.79
CA TRP A 10 -13.02 -14.06 -19.11
C TRP A 10 -12.50 -12.74 -18.54
N ASP A 11 -12.67 -11.63 -19.24
CA ASP A 11 -12.20 -10.32 -18.77
C ASP A 11 -12.91 -9.91 -17.48
N ASP A 12 -14.24 -10.01 -17.47
CA ASP A 12 -15.06 -9.73 -16.29
C ASP A 12 -14.79 -10.72 -15.15
N PHE A 13 -14.60 -12.01 -15.48
CA PHE A 13 -14.24 -13.02 -14.49
C PHE A 13 -12.89 -12.72 -13.81
N CYS A 14 -11.85 -12.40 -14.58
CA CYS A 14 -10.54 -12.01 -14.08
C CYS A 14 -10.62 -10.73 -13.24
N GLN A 15 -11.38 -9.73 -13.70
CA GLN A 15 -11.55 -8.47 -12.97
C GLN A 15 -12.25 -8.69 -11.62
N ARG A 16 -13.30 -9.51 -11.57
CA ARG A 16 -13.94 -9.89 -10.30
C ARG A 16 -12.99 -10.64 -9.39
N GLY A 17 -12.24 -11.60 -9.93
CA GLY A 17 -11.20 -12.33 -9.19
C GLY A 17 -10.16 -11.39 -8.57
N ARG A 18 -9.72 -10.37 -9.32
CA ARG A 18 -8.80 -9.33 -8.85
C ARG A 18 -9.41 -8.52 -7.70
N VAL A 19 -10.62 -7.97 -7.89
CA VAL A 19 -11.31 -7.15 -6.87
C VAL A 19 -11.54 -7.95 -5.59
N THR A 20 -12.07 -9.17 -5.69
CA THR A 20 -12.34 -10.02 -4.53
C THR A 20 -11.04 -10.40 -3.81
N SER A 21 -9.97 -10.69 -4.55
CA SER A 21 -8.68 -11.02 -3.95
C SER A 21 -8.07 -9.81 -3.21
N GLU A 22 -8.20 -8.59 -3.77
CA GLU A 22 -7.78 -7.36 -3.09
C GLU A 22 -8.58 -7.12 -1.80
N GLU A 23 -9.90 -7.31 -1.84
CA GLU A 23 -10.78 -7.17 -0.67
C GLU A 23 -10.43 -8.19 0.42
N LEU A 24 -10.22 -9.46 0.05
CA LEU A 24 -9.84 -10.52 0.97
C LEU A 24 -8.48 -10.25 1.63
N LEU A 25 -7.50 -9.76 0.86
CA LEU A 25 -6.19 -9.39 1.41
C LEU A 25 -6.32 -8.25 2.42
N ARG A 26 -7.05 -7.18 2.08
CA ARG A 26 -7.27 -6.03 2.98
C ARG A 26 -8.07 -6.41 4.23
N GLY A 27 -8.96 -7.40 4.14
CA GLY A 27 -9.73 -7.91 5.26
C GLY A 27 -8.99 -8.90 6.17
N ARG A 28 -7.81 -9.40 5.79
CA ARG A 28 -7.04 -10.32 6.63
C ARG A 28 -6.47 -9.59 7.85
N GLY A 29 -6.76 -10.13 9.04
CA GLY A 29 -6.26 -9.59 10.32
C GLY A 29 -4.74 -9.40 10.34
N ASP A 30 -3.98 -10.41 9.91
CA ASP A 30 -2.51 -10.35 9.86
C ASP A 30 -1.99 -9.21 8.97
N PHE A 31 -2.70 -8.91 7.87
CA PHE A 31 -2.34 -7.83 6.96
C PHE A 31 -2.63 -6.46 7.61
N VAL A 32 -3.79 -6.32 8.24
CA VAL A 32 -4.16 -5.10 9.00
C VAL A 32 -3.16 -4.85 10.13
N GLU A 33 -2.82 -5.87 10.91
CA GLU A 33 -1.84 -5.76 12.00
C GLU A 33 -0.46 -5.38 11.48
N MET A 34 -0.04 -5.95 10.33
CA MET A 34 1.20 -5.56 9.68
C MET A 34 1.21 -4.10 9.25
N CYS A 35 0.11 -3.59 8.67
CA CYS A 35 -0.06 -2.19 8.32
C CYS A 35 0.02 -1.29 9.56
N ASP A 36 -0.67 -1.64 10.65
CA ASP A 36 -0.67 -0.87 11.89
C ASP A 36 0.72 -0.81 12.53
N ARG A 37 1.41 -1.94 12.63
CA ARG A 37 2.78 -2.01 13.17
C ARG A 37 3.75 -1.19 12.32
N SER A 38 3.62 -1.28 10.99
CA SER A 38 4.41 -0.46 10.06
C SER A 38 4.13 1.03 10.25
N ALA A 39 2.87 1.41 10.43
CA ALA A 39 2.48 2.80 10.67
C ALA A 39 3.03 3.33 12.00
N VAL A 40 3.03 2.53 13.07
CA VAL A 40 3.62 2.91 14.35
C VAL A 40 5.12 3.16 14.20
N SER A 41 5.83 2.25 13.53
CA SER A 41 7.27 2.42 13.31
C SER A 41 7.59 3.67 12.48
N ALA A 42 6.84 3.90 11.41
CA ALA A 42 6.98 5.10 10.59
C ALA A 42 6.63 6.39 11.37
N ALA A 43 5.60 6.36 12.21
CA ALA A 43 5.18 7.51 13.00
C ALA A 43 6.29 8.01 13.91
N ILE A 44 7.00 7.10 14.59
CA ILE A 44 8.14 7.44 15.45
C ILE A 44 9.25 8.14 14.64
N GLN A 45 9.56 7.64 13.45
CA GLN A 45 10.62 8.22 12.61
C GLN A 45 10.23 9.61 12.08
N LEU A 46 9.00 9.76 11.62
CA LEU A 46 8.47 11.01 11.08
C LEU A 46 8.32 12.08 12.16
N GLU A 47 7.81 11.70 13.34
CA GLU A 47 7.69 12.60 14.50
C GLU A 47 9.08 13.08 14.96
N ASN A 48 10.06 12.19 15.03
CA ASN A 48 11.43 12.58 15.34
C ASN A 48 11.97 13.61 14.34
N ARG A 49 11.67 13.46 13.05
CA ARG A 49 12.10 14.42 12.03
C ARG A 49 11.45 15.79 12.20
N VAL A 50 10.14 15.84 12.44
CA VAL A 50 9.41 17.10 12.73
C VAL A 50 9.96 17.77 13.99
N ASN A 51 10.21 17.00 15.06
CA ASN A 51 10.78 17.51 16.30
C ASN A 51 12.17 18.11 16.08
N GLN A 52 13.03 17.49 15.26
CA GLN A 52 14.34 18.06 14.92
C GLN A 52 14.22 19.40 14.18
N LEU A 53 13.27 19.53 13.26
CA LEU A 53 13.02 20.78 12.55
C LEU A 53 12.50 21.88 13.50
N GLN A 54 11.59 21.55 14.40
CA GLN A 54 11.10 22.48 15.43
C GLN A 54 12.22 22.96 16.36
N LEU A 55 13.10 22.06 16.80
CA LEU A 55 14.26 22.43 17.61
C LEU A 55 15.23 23.37 16.87
N ARG A 56 15.39 23.19 15.56
CA ARG A 56 16.18 24.11 14.71
C ARG A 56 15.51 25.48 14.61
N LEU A 57 14.19 25.53 14.43
CA LEU A 57 13.44 26.79 14.35
C LEU A 57 13.58 27.60 15.64
N ASN A 58 13.43 26.95 16.78
CA ASN A 58 13.55 27.58 18.10
C ASN A 58 14.95 28.17 18.37
N ARG A 59 15.99 27.68 17.70
CA ARG A 59 17.35 28.24 17.78
C ARG A 59 17.53 29.45 16.86
N LEU A 60 16.89 29.43 15.68
CA LEU A 60 17.06 30.47 14.65
C LEU A 60 16.19 31.71 14.88
N SER A 61 15.06 31.58 15.54
CA SER A 61 14.20 32.71 15.93
C SER A 61 14.90 33.74 16.83
N GLN A 62 16.09 33.42 17.35
CA GLN A 62 16.94 34.33 18.12
C GLN A 62 17.90 35.17 17.24
N SER A 63 18.09 34.84 15.96
CA SER A 63 19.12 35.49 15.10
C SER A 63 18.65 35.92 13.70
N GLU A 64 17.72 35.22 13.01
CA GLU A 64 17.47 35.45 11.58
C GLU A 64 16.00 35.21 11.13
N GLN A 65 15.24 36.29 10.90
CA GLN A 65 13.81 36.25 10.53
C GLN A 65 13.50 35.60 9.16
N LEU A 66 14.37 35.75 8.16
CA LEU A 66 14.13 35.16 6.82
C LEU A 66 14.24 33.62 6.86
N LEU A 67 15.23 33.08 7.59
CA LEU A 67 15.39 31.64 7.76
C LEU A 67 14.23 31.02 8.56
N GLU A 68 13.66 31.76 9.50
CA GLU A 68 12.51 31.35 10.29
C GLU A 68 11.30 31.03 9.39
N SER A 69 11.02 31.88 8.41
CA SER A 69 9.88 31.69 7.49
C SER A 69 10.01 30.45 6.59
N VAL A 70 11.22 30.18 6.08
CA VAL A 70 11.51 29.01 5.23
C VAL A 70 11.39 27.73 6.04
N LEU A 71 11.95 27.71 7.25
CA LEU A 71 11.93 26.54 8.10
C LEU A 71 10.53 26.25 8.68
N ALA A 72 9.73 27.28 8.96
CA ALA A 72 8.31 27.11 9.30
C ALA A 72 7.52 26.45 8.16
N THR A 73 7.81 26.84 6.91
CA THR A 73 7.20 26.24 5.72
C THR A 73 7.64 24.78 5.54
N GLU A 74 8.91 24.47 5.80
CA GLU A 74 9.43 23.11 5.78
C GLU A 74 8.75 22.23 6.83
N ILE A 75 8.60 22.71 8.08
CA ILE A 75 7.88 21.99 9.15
C ILE A 75 6.44 21.70 8.74
N SER A 76 5.74 22.68 8.17
CA SER A 76 4.36 22.52 7.70
C SER A 76 4.29 21.44 6.62
N THR A 77 5.18 21.50 5.63
CA THR A 77 5.24 20.55 4.53
C THR A 77 5.55 19.13 5.02
N GLU A 78 6.56 18.98 5.87
CA GLU A 78 6.95 17.69 6.44
C GLU A 78 5.83 17.09 7.29
N THR A 79 5.09 17.92 8.04
CA THR A 79 3.94 17.47 8.84
C THR A 79 2.84 16.92 7.95
N VAL A 80 2.47 17.64 6.88
CA VAL A 80 1.43 17.20 5.93
C VAL A 80 1.87 15.92 5.22
N LEU A 81 3.12 15.87 4.75
CA LEU A 81 3.68 14.69 4.09
C LEU A 81 3.69 13.47 5.02
N SER A 82 4.11 13.67 6.27
CA SER A 82 4.13 12.61 7.28
C SER A 82 2.74 12.01 7.50
N GLN A 83 1.70 12.86 7.60
CA GLN A 83 0.32 12.39 7.74
C GLN A 83 -0.16 11.63 6.50
N ALA A 84 0.17 12.10 5.30
CA ALA A 84 -0.19 11.41 4.07
C ALA A 84 0.48 10.02 3.98
N VAL A 85 1.76 9.92 4.36
CA VAL A 85 2.49 8.65 4.40
C VAL A 85 1.85 7.70 5.42
N LEU A 86 1.55 8.16 6.63
CA LEU A 86 0.90 7.33 7.65
C LEU A 86 -0.49 6.85 7.23
N ALA A 87 -1.28 7.72 6.59
CA ALA A 87 -2.58 7.36 6.05
C ALA A 87 -2.45 6.28 4.96
N GLY A 88 -1.45 6.42 4.07
CA GLY A 88 -1.15 5.45 3.02
C GLY A 88 -0.68 4.09 3.56
N ILE A 89 0.12 4.06 4.62
CA ILE A 89 0.57 2.81 5.25
C ILE A 89 -0.60 2.10 5.93
N ARG A 90 -1.48 2.83 6.62
CA ARG A 90 -2.67 2.26 7.30
C ARG A 90 -3.71 1.76 6.31
N HIS A 91 -3.87 2.45 5.18
CA HIS A 91 -4.89 2.12 4.18
C HIS A 91 -4.26 2.05 2.78
N PRO A 92 -3.40 1.04 2.52
CA PRO A 92 -2.69 0.95 1.26
C PRO A 92 -3.66 0.63 0.12
N ARG A 93 -3.49 1.35 -0.99
CA ARG A 93 -4.13 0.98 -2.26
C ARG A 93 -3.26 -0.04 -2.97
N LEU A 94 -3.61 -1.30 -2.80
CA LEU A 94 -2.95 -2.42 -3.48
C LEU A 94 -3.68 -2.76 -4.77
N THR A 95 -2.92 -3.00 -5.83
CA THR A 95 -3.37 -3.59 -7.08
C THR A 95 -2.68 -4.93 -7.25
N LEU A 96 -3.43 -6.00 -7.52
CA LEU A 96 -2.82 -7.29 -7.84
C LEU A 96 -2.33 -7.26 -9.30
N GLU A 97 -1.01 -7.37 -9.48
CA GLU A 97 -0.38 -7.42 -10.81
C GLU A 97 -0.55 -8.78 -11.48
N SER A 98 -0.82 -9.84 -10.70
CA SER A 98 -1.05 -11.18 -11.22
C SER A 98 -2.06 -11.93 -10.36
N VAL A 99 -2.99 -12.63 -11.02
CA VAL A 99 -3.94 -13.54 -10.39
C VAL A 99 -3.72 -14.92 -11.00
N GLY A 100 -3.34 -15.89 -10.18
CA GLY A 100 -3.17 -17.29 -10.58
C GLY A 100 -4.32 -18.14 -10.07
N PHE A 101 -4.71 -19.17 -10.83
CA PHE A 101 -5.61 -20.21 -10.35
C PHE A 101 -4.92 -21.57 -10.39
N ILE A 102 -5.31 -22.45 -9.47
CA ILE A 102 -4.83 -23.83 -9.43
C ILE A 102 -6.04 -24.72 -9.67
N VAL A 103 -5.97 -25.56 -10.70
CA VAL A 103 -6.99 -26.58 -10.96
C VAL A 103 -6.57 -27.85 -10.24
N ILE A 104 -7.31 -28.22 -9.19
CA ILE A 104 -7.09 -29.48 -8.48
C ILE A 104 -7.99 -30.54 -9.10
N SER A 105 -7.37 -31.54 -9.70
CA SER A 105 -8.02 -32.63 -10.41
C SER A 105 -7.53 -33.96 -9.84
N GLY A 106 -8.44 -34.91 -9.60
CA GLY A 106 -8.08 -36.31 -9.28
C GLY A 106 -7.56 -37.10 -10.49
N ARG A 107 -7.50 -36.48 -11.67
CA ARG A 107 -7.01 -37.05 -12.92
C ARG A 107 -5.77 -36.29 -13.37
N ALA A 108 -4.78 -37.00 -13.91
CA ALA A 108 -3.59 -36.37 -14.47
C ALA A 108 -4.00 -35.42 -15.63
N PRO A 109 -3.34 -34.25 -15.77
CA PRO A 109 -3.60 -33.35 -16.88
C PRO A 109 -3.33 -34.08 -18.20
N VAL A 110 -4.27 -34.00 -19.13
CA VAL A 110 -4.10 -34.54 -20.48
C VAL A 110 -3.01 -33.72 -21.14
N LYS A 111 -1.89 -34.36 -21.47
CA LYS A 111 -0.84 -33.71 -22.26
C LYS A 111 -1.45 -33.42 -23.63
N SER A 112 -1.44 -32.16 -24.05
CA SER A 112 -1.66 -31.81 -25.45
C SER A 112 -0.45 -32.33 -26.22
N GLU A 113 -0.60 -33.47 -26.88
CA GLU A 113 0.26 -33.83 -28.00
C GLU A 113 -0.12 -32.87 -29.16
N ASP A 114 0.91 -32.32 -29.81
CA ASP A 114 0.89 -31.42 -30.97
C ASP A 114 0.96 -29.89 -30.70
N GLU A 115 2.17 -29.41 -30.38
CA GLU A 115 2.72 -28.24 -31.07
C GLU A 115 3.86 -28.74 -31.97
N GLY A 116 3.52 -28.98 -33.24
CA GLY A 116 4.44 -29.21 -34.36
C GLY A 116 4.31 -28.09 -35.38
#